data_AF-A0A8H3FFU8-F1
#
_entry.id   AF-A0A8H3FFU8-F1
#
_cell.length_a   1.000
_cell.length_b   1.000
_cell.length_c   1.000
_cell.angle_alpha   90.00
_cell.angle_beta   90.00
_cell.angle_gamma   90.00
#
_symmetry.space_group_name_H-M   'P 1'
#
loop_
_entity.id
_entity.type
_entity.pdbx_description
1 polymer ?
#
loop_
_entity_poly.entity_id
_entity_poly.type
_entity_poly.pdbx_seq_one_letter_code
_entity_poly.pdbx_strand_id
1 'polypeptide(L)'
;MQKRQEAFLSALIRDPSLAENVKIFSWTLLLLDSNRRTHLGIDPFEVHQSVALDPESPFNEIWNVFASLTSVQTLDLAWLSRHLAMPLAHNIPSTLFPAATSVRLAGVMPYTLAASILLTKPRNLLHLDLDNLHQSGKIPSTHLDWDSEMDDDYCWIYGQSTKINQVLNLVLLRNACNDYLDDTLPLEDLVEEMALKLVCRIKTQSAAPIPVHIPAPRHCQTPRPWNNLAHFEDDSEYFSELGPMQNLLGALAGKCTSLQSLHLRKGGARDQFDFSPHLSSKEHDIYAEWAIFLTSVKPTLESLVFEQGERLLPRADWVQPLVRPMDQLFGDVLFPVLVGGGWARMKKVVVRGVQQWEKGGGQGNGDMVLLDGRGELRGAFGEGVEVMVERRAREADHMGAGYECGGGVQNV
;
A
#
# COMPACT_ATOMS: atom_id res chain seq x y z
N MET A 1 -5.79 18.05 7.46
CA MET A 1 -5.62 17.69 6.03
C MET A 1 -4.93 18.87 5.32
N GLN A 2 -4.44 18.77 4.08
CA GLN A 2 -3.88 19.97 3.42
C GLN A 2 -5.02 20.92 2.98
N LYS A 3 -4.86 22.25 3.11
CA LYS A 3 -5.91 23.24 2.74
C LYS A 3 -6.50 23.05 1.33
N ARG A 4 -5.69 22.58 0.37
CA ARG A 4 -6.15 22.29 -1.00
C ARG A 4 -7.09 21.09 -1.07
N GLN A 5 -6.82 20.06 -0.28
CA GLN A 5 -7.65 18.87 -0.18
C GLN A 5 -9.01 19.21 0.46
N GLU A 6 -8.99 19.97 1.55
CA GLU A 6 -10.20 20.48 2.21
C GLU A 6 -11.04 21.32 1.23
N ALA A 7 -10.44 22.28 0.52
CA ALA A 7 -11.15 23.09 -0.46
C ALA A 7 -11.76 22.26 -1.60
N PHE A 8 -11.07 21.21 -2.06
CA PHE A 8 -11.58 20.29 -3.07
C PHE A 8 -12.78 19.50 -2.55
N LEU A 9 -12.68 18.92 -1.36
CA LEU A 9 -13.78 18.19 -0.72
C LEU A 9 -14.99 19.11 -0.51
N SER A 10 -14.78 20.29 0.08
CA SER A 10 -15.86 21.26 0.29
C SER A 10 -16.53 21.71 -1.02
N ALA A 11 -15.77 21.82 -2.12
CA ALA A 11 -16.35 22.14 -3.42
C ALA A 11 -17.25 21.01 -3.93
N LEU A 12 -16.82 19.76 -3.84
CA LEU A 12 -17.60 18.59 -4.27
C LEU A 12 -18.79 18.29 -3.36
N ILE A 13 -18.67 18.54 -2.06
CA ILE A 13 -19.79 18.42 -1.11
C ILE A 13 -20.85 19.49 -1.43
N ARG A 14 -20.43 20.72 -1.72
CA ARG A 14 -21.35 21.83 -2.06
C ARG A 14 -22.01 21.64 -3.42
N ASP A 15 -21.27 21.10 -4.40
CA ASP A 15 -21.76 20.85 -5.75
C ASP A 15 -21.27 19.49 -6.27
N PRO A 16 -22.03 18.41 -6.00
CA PRO A 16 -21.66 17.06 -6.44
C PRO A 16 -21.56 16.88 -7.95
N SER A 17 -22.18 17.75 -8.75
CA SER A 17 -22.11 17.67 -10.21
C SER A 17 -20.69 17.91 -10.75
N LEU A 18 -19.84 18.58 -9.97
CA LEU A 18 -18.44 18.76 -10.29
C LEU A 18 -17.68 17.42 -10.36
N ALA A 19 -18.17 16.36 -9.69
CA ALA A 19 -17.53 15.05 -9.69
C ALA A 19 -17.51 14.40 -11.09
N GLU A 20 -18.53 14.63 -11.91
CA GLU A 20 -18.64 14.10 -13.27
C GLU A 20 -17.55 14.65 -14.21
N ASN A 21 -17.01 15.81 -13.88
CA ASN A 21 -16.00 16.52 -14.66
C ASN A 21 -14.57 16.08 -14.30
N VAL A 22 -14.37 15.34 -13.20
CA VAL A 22 -13.04 14.88 -12.78
C VAL A 22 -12.66 13.62 -13.56
N LYS A 23 -11.74 13.76 -14.52
CA LYS A 23 -11.22 12.63 -15.33
C LYS A 23 -9.89 12.08 -14.82
N ILE A 24 -9.09 12.92 -14.17
CA ILE A 24 -7.80 12.57 -13.60
C ILE A 24 -7.84 12.94 -12.12
N PHE A 25 -7.57 11.97 -11.25
CA PHE A 25 -7.57 12.16 -9.82
C PHE A 25 -6.25 11.66 -9.24
N SER A 26 -5.44 12.59 -8.74
CA SER A 26 -4.20 12.29 -8.01
C SER A 26 -4.35 12.79 -6.59
N TRP A 27 -4.12 11.91 -5.62
CA TRP A 27 -4.34 12.21 -4.22
C TRP A 27 -3.38 11.46 -3.31
N THR A 28 -2.87 12.16 -2.30
CA THR A 28 -2.06 11.56 -1.25
C THR A 28 -2.78 11.68 0.08
N LEU A 29 -3.20 10.55 0.65
CA LEU A 29 -3.74 10.49 1.99
C LEU A 29 -2.58 10.50 2.98
N LEU A 30 -2.26 11.71 3.45
CA LEU A 30 -1.33 11.95 4.54
C LEU A 30 -2.12 11.99 5.84
N LEU A 31 -2.04 10.90 6.60
CA LEU A 31 -2.47 10.89 7.98
C LEU A 31 -1.27 11.34 8.80
N LEU A 32 -1.13 12.67 8.87
CA LEU A 32 -0.16 13.26 9.77
C LEU A 32 -0.63 12.93 11.18
N ASP A 33 0.22 12.16 11.84
CA ASP A 33 0.16 11.94 13.27
C ASP A 33 0.00 13.30 13.96
N SER A 34 -1.08 13.46 14.71
CA SER A 34 -1.26 14.60 15.59
C SER A 34 -0.34 14.50 16.81
N ASN A 35 0.87 13.94 16.65
CA ASN A 35 1.97 13.88 17.61
C ASN A 35 2.49 15.25 18.08
N ARG A 36 1.74 16.33 17.82
CA ARG A 36 1.57 17.33 18.86
C ARG A 36 0.90 16.61 20.02
N ARG A 37 1.70 15.95 20.88
CA ARG A 37 1.31 15.56 22.24
C ARG A 37 0.32 16.61 22.69
N THR A 38 -0.96 16.24 22.70
CA THR A 38 -1.93 17.18 23.22
C THR A 38 -1.40 17.49 24.61
N HIS A 39 -1.33 18.75 25.01
CA HIS A 39 -0.83 19.13 26.34
C HIS A 39 -1.61 18.44 27.49
N LEU A 40 -2.64 17.67 27.14
CA LEU A 40 -3.52 16.86 27.96
C LEU A 40 -3.03 15.44 28.23
N GLY A 41 -1.94 14.97 27.59
CA GLY A 41 -1.38 13.63 27.86
C GLY A 41 -2.28 12.46 27.42
N ILE A 42 -3.25 12.71 26.53
CA ILE A 42 -4.10 11.65 25.98
C ILE A 42 -3.31 10.91 24.90
N ASP A 43 -3.29 9.59 25.00
CA ASP A 43 -2.67 8.70 24.03
C ASP A 43 -3.28 8.98 22.63
N PRO A 44 -2.47 9.29 21.60
CA PRO A 44 -2.93 9.45 20.22
C PRO A 44 -3.82 8.30 19.73
N PHE A 45 -3.65 7.08 20.27
CA PHE A 45 -4.44 5.91 19.89
C PHE A 45 -5.91 5.98 20.35
N GLU A 46 -6.18 6.46 21.57
CA GLU A 46 -7.55 6.56 22.10
C GLU A 46 -8.39 7.62 21.35
N VAL A 47 -7.75 8.70 20.91
CA VAL A 47 -8.39 9.75 20.11
C VAL A 47 -8.76 9.22 18.72
N HIS A 48 -7.96 8.33 18.14
CA HIS A 48 -8.20 7.85 16.78
C HIS A 48 -9.31 6.80 16.68
N GLN A 49 -9.52 5.96 17.70
CA GLN A 49 -10.67 5.03 17.70
C GLN A 49 -12.01 5.76 17.84
N SER A 50 -12.09 6.75 18.73
CA SER A 50 -13.35 7.49 18.97
C SER A 50 -13.76 8.34 17.75
N VAL A 51 -12.81 8.99 17.07
CA VAL A 51 -13.08 9.83 15.87
C VAL A 51 -13.55 9.02 14.65
N ALA A 52 -13.32 7.72 14.63
CA ALA A 52 -13.63 6.89 13.47
C ALA A 52 -14.96 6.17 13.54
N LEU A 53 -15.43 5.92 14.76
CA LEU A 53 -16.77 5.39 15.00
C LEU A 53 -17.82 6.51 14.96
N ASP A 54 -17.39 7.78 14.93
CA ASP A 54 -18.28 8.90 14.74
C ASP A 54 -18.84 8.90 13.29
N PRO A 55 -20.15 8.70 13.08
CA PRO A 55 -20.75 8.79 11.75
C PRO A 55 -20.58 10.20 11.14
N GLU A 56 -20.43 11.24 11.96
CA GLU A 56 -20.17 12.61 11.52
C GLU A 56 -18.69 12.91 11.27
N SER A 57 -17.84 11.88 11.37
CA SER A 57 -16.41 12.01 11.09
C SER A 57 -16.19 12.56 9.68
N PRO A 58 -15.34 13.59 9.51
CA PRO A 58 -15.03 14.16 8.18
C PRO A 58 -14.42 13.13 7.22
N PHE A 59 -13.96 11.99 7.75
CA PHE A 59 -13.48 10.88 6.94
C PHE A 59 -14.59 10.13 6.19
N ASN A 60 -15.79 10.03 6.76
CA ASN A 60 -16.94 9.45 6.03
C ASN A 60 -17.31 10.32 4.82
N GLU A 61 -17.18 11.65 4.94
CA GLU A 61 -17.40 12.56 3.82
C GLU A 61 -16.41 12.33 2.68
N ILE A 62 -15.15 12.02 2.98
CA ILE A 62 -14.13 11.71 1.96
C ILE A 62 -14.56 10.51 1.12
N TRP A 63 -15.07 9.45 1.77
CA TRP A 63 -15.50 8.25 1.08
C TRP A 63 -16.73 8.48 0.21
N ASN A 64 -17.67 9.29 0.66
CA ASN A 64 -18.82 9.71 -0.14
C ASN A 64 -18.40 10.52 -1.36
N VAL A 65 -17.43 11.44 -1.20
CA VAL A 65 -16.87 12.18 -2.33
C VAL A 65 -16.13 11.25 -3.28
N PHE A 66 -15.32 10.31 -2.79
CA PHE A 66 -14.60 9.38 -3.66
C PHE A 66 -15.55 8.44 -4.43
N ALA A 67 -16.66 8.03 -3.81
CA ALA A 67 -17.70 7.25 -4.48
C ALA A 67 -18.39 8.02 -5.60
N SER A 68 -18.54 9.35 -5.47
CA SER A 68 -19.18 10.18 -6.50
C SER A 68 -18.28 10.44 -7.72
N LEU A 69 -16.96 10.25 -7.60
CA LEU A 69 -15.96 10.40 -8.66
C LEU A 69 -15.99 9.24 -9.68
N THR A 70 -17.18 8.95 -10.23
CA THR A 70 -17.44 7.82 -11.14
C THR A 70 -16.82 7.97 -12.53
N SER A 71 -16.44 9.20 -12.89
CA SER A 71 -15.89 9.58 -14.20
C SER A 71 -14.36 9.56 -14.29
N VAL A 72 -13.67 9.22 -13.20
CA VAL A 72 -12.20 9.18 -13.14
C VAL A 72 -11.68 8.04 -14.03
N GLN A 73 -10.83 8.38 -15.00
CA GLN A 73 -10.18 7.45 -15.93
C GLN A 73 -8.74 7.15 -15.50
N THR A 74 -8.05 8.14 -14.94
CA THR A 74 -6.69 8.01 -14.41
C THR A 74 -6.70 8.31 -12.92
N LEU A 75 -6.35 7.30 -12.14
CA LEU A 75 -6.28 7.36 -10.68
C LEU A 75 -4.82 7.20 -10.24
N ASP A 76 -4.35 8.10 -9.39
CA ASP A 76 -3.07 8.01 -8.71
C ASP A 76 -3.29 8.26 -7.22
N LEU A 77 -3.31 7.19 -6.43
CA LEU A 77 -3.62 7.24 -5.01
C LEU A 77 -2.43 6.73 -4.20
N ALA A 78 -1.86 7.61 -3.39
CA ALA A 78 -0.83 7.26 -2.44
C ALA A 78 -1.39 7.33 -1.02
N TRP A 79 -1.13 6.31 -0.20
CA TRP A 79 -1.48 6.31 1.22
C TRP A 79 -0.20 6.30 2.05
N LEU A 80 -0.02 7.39 2.79
CA LEU A 80 1.13 7.61 3.65
C LEU A 80 0.61 7.74 5.08
N SER A 81 0.57 6.61 5.78
CA SER A 81 0.28 6.56 7.21
C SER A 81 1.45 5.94 7.94
N ARG A 82 1.84 6.54 9.06
CA ARG A 82 2.85 5.98 9.98
C ARG A 82 2.27 4.97 10.95
N HIS A 83 0.98 5.08 11.23
CA HIS A 83 0.29 4.24 12.19
C HIS A 83 -0.76 3.38 11.50
N LEU A 84 -1.01 2.19 12.05
CA LEU A 84 -2.06 1.26 11.66
C LEU A 84 -3.38 2.02 11.53
N ALA A 85 -3.69 2.49 10.31
CA ALA A 85 -4.88 3.27 10.01
C ALA A 85 -6.10 2.35 9.94
N MET A 86 -6.33 1.63 11.03
CA MET A 86 -7.51 0.81 11.31
C MET A 86 -8.82 1.61 11.21
N PRO A 87 -8.92 2.86 11.70
CA PRO A 87 -10.23 3.45 11.85
C PRO A 87 -10.87 3.89 10.51
N LEU A 88 -10.05 4.18 9.50
CA LEU A 88 -10.51 4.70 8.21
C LEU A 88 -10.90 3.61 7.21
N ALA A 89 -10.62 2.36 7.54
CA ALA A 89 -10.99 1.23 6.71
C ALA A 89 -12.49 0.88 6.83
N HIS A 90 -13.15 1.38 7.88
CA HIS A 90 -14.58 1.24 8.07
C HIS A 90 -15.31 2.14 7.06
N ASN A 91 -16.41 1.64 6.49
CA ASN A 91 -17.26 2.34 5.53
C ASN A 91 -16.64 2.66 4.16
N ILE A 92 -15.51 2.03 3.78
CA ILE A 92 -15.03 2.13 2.39
C ILE A 92 -16.09 1.50 1.47
N PRO A 93 -16.65 2.26 0.50
CA PRO A 93 -17.60 1.71 -0.46
C PRO A 93 -16.97 0.54 -1.20
N SER A 94 -17.75 -0.51 -1.46
CA SER A 94 -17.26 -1.70 -2.18
C SER A 94 -16.79 -1.40 -3.61
N THR A 95 -17.20 -0.26 -4.15
CA THR A 95 -16.91 0.18 -5.52
C THR A 95 -16.42 1.62 -5.48
N LEU A 96 -15.19 1.86 -5.94
CA LEU A 96 -14.62 3.20 -6.12
C LEU A 96 -14.06 3.35 -7.54
N PHE A 97 -14.19 4.55 -8.11
CA PHE A 97 -13.67 4.93 -9.43
C PHE A 97 -13.96 3.92 -10.57
N PRO A 98 -15.22 3.53 -10.81
CA PRO A 98 -15.59 2.47 -11.76
C PRO A 98 -15.25 2.73 -13.24
N ALA A 99 -14.83 3.94 -13.62
CA ALA A 99 -14.35 4.26 -14.97
C ALA A 99 -12.82 4.22 -15.09
N ALA A 100 -12.08 3.93 -14.00
CA ALA A 100 -10.64 3.96 -14.00
C ALA A 100 -10.07 2.87 -14.92
N THR A 101 -9.18 3.29 -15.83
CA THR A 101 -8.45 2.42 -16.77
C THR A 101 -6.95 2.48 -16.53
N SER A 102 -6.46 3.55 -15.90
CA SER A 102 -5.07 3.70 -15.47
C SER A 102 -5.05 3.94 -13.97
N VAL A 103 -4.49 3.00 -13.20
CA VAL A 103 -4.46 3.06 -11.73
C VAL A 103 -3.02 2.96 -11.25
N ARG A 104 -2.60 3.93 -10.43
CA ARG A 104 -1.41 3.85 -9.60
C ARG A 104 -1.82 3.83 -8.13
N LEU A 105 -1.34 2.82 -7.39
CA LEU A 105 -1.49 2.74 -5.93
C LEU A 105 -0.10 2.69 -5.30
N ALA A 106 0.13 3.52 -4.29
CA ALA A 106 1.43 3.62 -3.64
C ALA A 106 1.34 3.69 -2.11
N GLY A 107 2.38 3.20 -1.43
CA GLY A 107 2.52 3.29 0.03
C GLY A 107 1.75 2.21 0.80
N VAL A 108 1.32 2.54 2.01
CA VAL A 108 0.70 1.58 2.94
C VAL A 108 -0.83 1.72 2.86
N MET A 109 -1.54 0.77 2.30
CA MET A 109 -2.97 0.91 2.00
C MET A 109 -3.81 -0.21 2.64
N PRO A 110 -5.03 0.08 3.16
CA PRO A 110 -5.98 -0.96 3.55
C PRO A 110 -6.34 -1.85 2.35
N TYR A 111 -6.38 -3.17 2.55
CA TYR A 111 -6.76 -4.11 1.49
C TYR A 111 -8.14 -3.78 0.90
N THR A 112 -9.11 -3.43 1.75
CA THR A 112 -10.48 -3.07 1.33
C THR A 112 -10.50 -1.87 0.39
N LEU A 113 -9.62 -0.89 0.57
CA LEU A 113 -9.48 0.26 -0.32
C LEU A 113 -8.91 -0.15 -1.67
N ALA A 114 -7.80 -0.88 -1.69
CA ALA A 114 -7.19 -1.32 -2.94
C ALA A 114 -8.14 -2.26 -3.72
N ALA A 115 -8.85 -3.13 -2.99
CA ALA A 115 -9.85 -4.03 -3.55
C ALA A 115 -11.05 -3.28 -4.15
N SER A 116 -11.60 -2.27 -3.46
CA SER A 116 -12.74 -1.49 -3.98
C SER A 116 -12.39 -0.69 -5.24
N ILE A 117 -11.12 -0.38 -5.45
CA ILE A 117 -10.62 0.24 -6.68
C ILE A 117 -10.42 -0.81 -7.78
N LEU A 118 -9.59 -1.83 -7.52
CA LEU A 118 -9.08 -2.73 -8.55
C LEU A 118 -10.07 -3.85 -8.94
N LEU A 119 -10.87 -4.34 -7.99
CA LEU A 119 -11.81 -5.44 -8.25
C LEU A 119 -13.15 -4.97 -8.84
N THR A 120 -13.39 -3.67 -8.88
CA THR A 120 -14.63 -3.07 -9.42
C THR A 120 -14.86 -3.43 -10.90
N LYS A 121 -13.89 -3.14 -11.77
CA LYS A 121 -13.96 -3.45 -13.21
C LYS A 121 -12.58 -3.84 -13.76
N PRO A 122 -12.01 -4.97 -13.32
CA PRO A 122 -10.65 -5.38 -13.69
C PRO A 122 -10.45 -5.53 -15.21
N ARG A 123 -11.50 -5.87 -15.96
CA ARG A 123 -11.46 -6.00 -17.43
C ARG A 123 -11.16 -4.69 -18.16
N ASN A 124 -11.44 -3.54 -17.53
CA ASN A 124 -11.22 -2.22 -18.12
C ASN A 124 -9.81 -1.67 -17.82
N LEU A 125 -9.05 -2.34 -16.96
CA LEU A 125 -7.74 -1.86 -16.54
C LEU A 125 -6.72 -2.03 -17.68
N LEU A 126 -6.17 -0.91 -18.15
CA LEU A 126 -5.16 -0.83 -19.20
C LEU A 126 -3.76 -0.64 -18.61
N HIS A 127 -3.65 0.14 -17.54
CA HIS A 127 -2.39 0.44 -16.87
C HIS A 127 -2.53 0.23 -15.35
N LEU A 128 -1.60 -0.53 -14.78
CA LEU A 128 -1.51 -0.77 -13.35
C LEU A 128 -0.09 -0.48 -12.86
N ASP A 129 0.05 0.41 -11.90
CA ASP A 129 1.32 0.72 -11.22
C ASP A 129 1.14 0.50 -9.71
N LEU A 130 1.79 -0.54 -9.18
CA LEU A 130 1.83 -0.84 -7.75
C LEU A 130 3.20 -0.44 -7.22
N ASP A 131 3.24 0.74 -6.58
CA ASP A 131 4.48 1.38 -6.19
C ASP A 131 4.73 1.24 -4.69
N ASN A 132 5.47 0.20 -4.32
CA ASN A 132 5.77 -0.13 -2.93
C ASN A 132 4.47 -0.25 -2.10
N LEU A 133 3.48 -0.98 -2.64
CA LEU A 133 2.16 -1.14 -2.04
C LEU A 133 2.19 -2.18 -0.91
N HIS A 134 2.05 -1.70 0.32
CA HIS A 134 1.99 -2.53 1.54
C HIS A 134 0.55 -2.61 2.05
N GLN A 135 0.21 -3.72 2.69
CA GLN A 135 -1.13 -3.91 3.28
C GLN A 135 -1.16 -3.38 4.72
N SER A 136 -2.11 -2.50 5.00
CA SER A 136 -2.45 -2.06 6.35
C SER A 136 -3.48 -2.99 7.01
N GLY A 137 -3.37 -3.17 8.33
CA GLY A 137 -4.47 -3.62 9.20
C GLY A 137 -4.80 -5.12 9.15
N LYS A 138 -3.98 -5.97 8.52
CA LYS A 138 -4.13 -7.43 8.64
C LYS A 138 -3.53 -7.85 9.97
N ILE A 139 -4.34 -7.88 11.02
CA ILE A 139 -3.98 -8.57 12.27
C ILE A 139 -3.71 -10.03 11.88
N PRO A 140 -2.52 -10.60 12.15
CA PRO A 140 -2.25 -12.00 11.88
C PRO A 140 -3.33 -12.85 12.56
N SER A 141 -4.14 -13.55 11.78
CA SER A 141 -5.20 -14.43 12.32
C SER A 141 -4.64 -15.68 12.99
N THR A 142 -3.32 -15.90 12.89
CA THR A 142 -2.64 -16.94 13.65
C THR A 142 -2.50 -16.47 15.08
N HIS A 143 -3.18 -17.17 16.00
CA HIS A 143 -2.78 -17.34 17.39
C HIS A 143 -1.25 -17.53 17.45
N LEU A 144 -0.48 -16.44 17.50
CA LEU A 144 0.78 -16.49 18.20
C LEU A 144 0.38 -16.68 19.66
N ASP A 145 1.02 -17.57 20.40
CA ASP A 145 0.85 -17.58 21.85
C ASP A 145 1.53 -16.31 22.38
N TRP A 146 0.79 -15.20 22.38
CA TRP A 146 1.23 -13.88 22.89
C TRP A 146 1.52 -13.90 24.40
N ASP A 147 1.31 -15.04 25.07
CA ASP A 147 1.31 -15.19 26.53
C ASP A 147 2.69 -15.36 27.18
N SER A 148 3.79 -15.49 26.44
CA SER A 148 5.05 -15.94 27.08
C SER A 148 6.19 -14.93 27.25
N GLU A 149 6.27 -13.80 26.54
CA GLU A 149 7.49 -12.95 26.67
C GLU A 149 7.38 -11.48 26.19
N MET A 150 6.17 -10.92 26.06
CA MET A 150 6.00 -9.50 25.73
C MET A 150 5.67 -8.67 26.99
N ASP A 151 6.35 -7.53 27.16
CA ASP A 151 6.10 -6.56 28.25
C ASP A 151 4.60 -6.26 28.40
N ASP A 152 4.11 -6.24 29.65
CA ASP A 152 2.69 -6.11 30.04
C ASP A 152 1.95 -4.92 29.38
N ASP A 153 2.69 -3.90 28.94
CA ASP A 153 2.15 -2.72 28.24
C ASP A 153 1.62 -3.02 26.83
N TYR A 154 2.17 -4.02 26.13
CA TYR A 154 1.71 -4.43 24.79
C TYR A 154 0.44 -5.29 24.83
N CYS A 155 0.25 -6.08 25.89
CA CYS A 155 -0.85 -7.02 26.06
C CYS A 155 -2.19 -6.29 26.31
N TRP A 156 -2.14 -5.10 26.94
CA TRP A 156 -3.33 -4.28 27.19
C TRP A 156 -3.93 -3.68 25.91
N ILE A 157 -3.10 -3.24 24.97
CA ILE A 157 -3.52 -2.49 23.76
C ILE A 157 -4.24 -3.40 22.75
N TYR A 158 -3.70 -4.61 22.50
CA TYR A 158 -4.29 -5.55 21.52
C TYR A 158 -5.37 -6.45 22.13
N GLY A 159 -5.29 -6.75 23.43
CA GLY A 159 -6.30 -7.52 24.16
C GLY A 159 -7.67 -6.82 24.21
N GLN A 160 -7.70 -5.49 24.29
CA GLN A 160 -8.95 -4.71 24.27
C GLN A 160 -9.55 -4.61 22.86
N SER A 161 -8.74 -4.40 21.82
CA SER A 161 -9.21 -4.38 20.41
C SER A 161 -9.90 -5.70 20.01
N THR A 162 -9.36 -6.83 20.47
CA THR A 162 -9.94 -8.15 20.17
C THR A 162 -11.27 -8.37 20.90
N LYS A 163 -11.36 -7.95 22.18
CA LYS A 163 -12.62 -7.99 22.96
C LYS A 163 -13.66 -7.02 22.41
N ILE A 164 -13.26 -5.82 21.99
CA ILE A 164 -14.14 -4.82 21.37
C ILE A 164 -14.67 -5.32 20.02
N ASN A 165 -13.82 -5.91 19.17
CA ASN A 165 -14.26 -6.52 17.91
C ASN A 165 -15.16 -7.75 18.13
N GLN A 166 -14.93 -8.55 19.16
CA GLN A 166 -15.83 -9.64 19.55
C GLN A 166 -17.18 -9.11 20.01
N VAL A 167 -17.21 -8.05 20.82
CA VAL A 167 -18.45 -7.40 21.27
C VAL A 167 -19.19 -6.73 20.11
N LEU A 168 -18.49 -6.02 19.21
CA LEU A 168 -19.07 -5.42 18.01
C LEU A 168 -19.63 -6.48 17.06
N ASN A 169 -18.91 -7.58 16.85
CA ASN A 169 -19.41 -8.69 16.04
C ASN A 169 -20.63 -9.35 16.69
N LEU A 170 -20.68 -9.47 18.01
CA LEU A 170 -21.86 -9.98 18.74
C LEU A 170 -23.05 -9.03 18.65
N VAL A 171 -22.83 -7.71 18.73
CA VAL A 171 -23.87 -6.69 18.56
C VAL A 171 -24.41 -6.66 17.12
N LEU A 172 -23.52 -6.77 16.13
CA LEU A 172 -23.89 -6.83 14.71
C LEU A 172 -24.59 -8.16 14.36
N LEU A 173 -24.14 -9.29 14.90
CA LEU A 173 -24.84 -10.59 14.77
C LEU A 173 -26.23 -10.53 15.42
N ARG A 174 -26.38 -9.89 16.58
CA ARG A 174 -27.69 -9.75 17.24
C ARG A 174 -28.63 -8.87 16.43
N ASN A 175 -28.17 -7.73 15.91
CA ASN A 175 -28.96 -6.87 15.04
C ASN A 175 -29.37 -7.56 13.73
N ALA A 176 -28.56 -8.51 13.24
CA ALA A 176 -28.90 -9.35 12.10
C ALA A 176 -29.85 -10.53 12.45
N CYS A 177 -29.93 -10.92 13.73
CA CYS A 177 -30.69 -12.07 14.23
C CYS A 177 -31.94 -11.68 15.06
N ASN A 178 -32.40 -10.42 14.99
CA ASN A 178 -33.53 -9.91 15.78
C ASN A 178 -34.89 -10.59 15.50
N ASP A 179 -34.96 -11.55 14.58
CA ASP A 179 -36.18 -12.33 14.33
C ASP A 179 -36.29 -13.60 15.21
N TYR A 180 -35.33 -13.92 16.10
CA TYR A 180 -35.30 -15.27 16.71
C TYR A 180 -34.89 -15.47 18.18
N LEU A 181 -34.81 -14.45 19.05
CA LEU A 181 -34.43 -14.69 20.47
C LEU A 181 -35.35 -14.02 21.50
N ASP A 182 -35.70 -14.83 22.50
CA ASP A 182 -36.69 -14.68 23.59
C ASP A 182 -36.19 -13.77 24.75
N ASP A 183 -37.12 -13.07 25.41
CA ASP A 183 -36.95 -11.79 26.15
C ASP A 183 -36.47 -11.90 27.63
N THR A 184 -35.56 -12.81 28.01
CA THR A 184 -35.37 -13.14 29.45
C THR A 184 -34.06 -12.75 30.16
N LEU A 185 -33.24 -11.81 29.68
CA LEU A 185 -32.08 -11.29 30.45
C LEU A 185 -31.91 -9.75 30.37
N PRO A 186 -31.85 -9.01 31.50
CA PRO A 186 -31.69 -7.56 31.48
C PRO A 186 -30.21 -7.19 31.41
N LEU A 187 -29.75 -6.84 30.20
CA LEU A 187 -28.43 -6.27 29.92
C LEU A 187 -28.43 -4.73 29.98
N GLU A 188 -29.61 -4.13 30.20
CA GLU A 188 -29.85 -2.69 30.16
C GLU A 188 -29.04 -1.95 31.24
N ASP A 189 -28.91 -2.53 32.44
CA ASP A 189 -28.16 -1.93 33.54
C ASP A 189 -26.64 -1.84 33.27
N LEU A 190 -26.08 -2.78 32.50
CA LEU A 190 -24.64 -2.81 32.20
C LEU A 190 -24.27 -1.83 31.07
N VAL A 191 -25.18 -1.66 30.10
CA VAL A 191 -24.99 -0.73 28.97
C VAL A 191 -25.21 0.71 29.43
N GLU A 192 -26.18 0.95 30.33
CA GLU A 192 -26.47 2.28 30.85
C GLU A 192 -25.34 2.82 31.76
N GLU A 193 -24.71 1.98 32.58
CA GLU A 193 -23.55 2.38 33.41
C GLU A 193 -22.32 2.73 32.55
N MET A 194 -22.11 2.02 31.43
CA MET A 194 -21.00 2.29 30.51
C MET A 194 -21.26 3.52 29.63
N ALA A 195 -22.50 3.75 29.20
CA ALA A 195 -22.89 4.92 28.41
C ALA A 195 -22.86 6.23 29.22
N LEU A 196 -23.27 6.21 30.50
CA LEU A 196 -23.28 7.38 31.38
C LEU A 196 -21.88 7.91 31.71
N LYS A 197 -20.85 7.06 31.71
CA LYS A 197 -19.44 7.47 31.90
C LYS A 197 -18.86 8.15 30.66
N LEU A 198 -19.42 7.90 29.47
CA LEU A 198 -18.88 8.40 28.19
C LEU A 198 -19.44 9.78 27.78
N VAL A 199 -20.64 10.16 28.24
CA VAL A 199 -21.39 11.32 27.68
C VAL A 199 -21.17 12.66 28.43
N CYS A 200 -20.51 12.68 29.60
CA CYS A 200 -20.56 13.86 30.49
C CYS A 200 -19.53 15.01 30.28
N ARG A 201 -18.81 15.11 29.15
CA ARG A 201 -17.98 16.30 28.87
C ARG A 201 -17.90 16.63 27.39
N ILE A 202 -18.73 17.58 26.94
CA ILE A 202 -18.40 18.66 25.99
C ILE A 202 -19.63 19.60 25.91
N LYS A 203 -19.44 20.90 26.15
CA LYS A 203 -20.43 21.96 25.90
C LYS A 203 -19.89 22.97 24.89
N THR A 204 -20.81 23.44 24.06
CA THR A 204 -20.77 24.30 22.86
C THR A 204 -20.29 25.74 23.05
N GLN A 205 -19.81 26.37 21.95
CA GLN A 205 -20.16 27.75 21.58
C GLN A 205 -19.94 28.07 20.09
N SER A 206 -20.75 29.01 19.58
CA SER A 206 -21.04 29.37 18.18
C SER A 206 -20.44 30.73 17.78
N ALA A 207 -20.13 30.95 16.49
CA ALA A 207 -20.01 32.29 15.88
C ALA A 207 -20.20 32.30 14.34
N ALA A 208 -20.70 33.44 13.83
CA ALA A 208 -21.29 33.71 12.51
C ALA A 208 -20.31 33.88 11.31
N PRO A 209 -20.79 33.90 10.03
CA PRO A 209 -19.93 33.79 8.85
C PRO A 209 -19.43 35.13 8.25
N ILE A 210 -18.27 35.08 7.59
CA ILE A 210 -17.61 36.16 6.82
C ILE A 210 -17.66 35.82 5.32
N PRO A 211 -17.94 36.77 4.41
CA PRO A 211 -17.94 36.50 2.96
C PRO A 211 -16.52 36.63 2.37
N VAL A 212 -16.09 35.65 1.57
CA VAL A 212 -14.82 35.67 0.84
C VAL A 212 -15.06 35.50 -0.66
N HIS A 213 -14.54 36.45 -1.44
CA HIS A 213 -14.52 36.44 -2.90
C HIS A 213 -13.30 35.64 -3.39
N ILE A 214 -13.50 34.64 -4.26
CA ILE A 214 -12.41 33.81 -4.82
C ILE A 214 -12.21 34.17 -6.31
N PRO A 215 -10.99 34.54 -6.75
CA PRO A 215 -10.69 34.72 -8.17
C PRO A 215 -10.34 33.38 -8.85
N ALA A 216 -10.60 33.31 -10.17
CA ALA A 216 -10.46 32.10 -10.99
C ALA A 216 -9.03 31.54 -11.05
N PRO A 217 -8.86 30.20 -11.14
CA PRO A 217 -7.54 29.57 -11.15
C PRO A 217 -6.88 29.66 -12.53
N ARG A 218 -5.61 30.08 -12.54
CA ARG A 218 -4.72 30.01 -13.70
C ARG A 218 -4.19 28.58 -13.86
N HIS A 219 -4.03 28.20 -15.13
CA HIS A 219 -3.58 26.92 -15.68
C HIS A 219 -2.69 26.04 -14.78
N CYS A 220 -3.14 24.80 -14.58
CA CYS A 220 -2.40 23.70 -13.98
C CYS A 220 -1.17 23.35 -14.82
N GLN A 221 0.02 23.60 -14.27
CA GLN A 221 1.26 22.97 -14.74
C GLN A 221 1.26 21.50 -14.27
N THR A 222 1.81 20.63 -15.11
CA THR A 222 1.93 19.17 -14.90
C THR A 222 2.62 18.83 -13.56
N PRO A 223 2.26 17.72 -12.90
CA PRO A 223 2.83 17.36 -11.60
C PRO A 223 4.33 17.04 -11.73
N ARG A 224 5.14 17.47 -10.74
CA ARG A 224 6.53 17.03 -10.59
C ARG A 224 6.57 15.53 -10.22
N PRO A 225 7.59 14.76 -10.61
CA PRO A 225 7.74 13.35 -10.24
C PRO A 225 7.92 13.18 -8.72
N TRP A 226 7.19 12.22 -8.14
CA TRP A 226 7.03 11.99 -6.69
C TRP A 226 8.00 10.92 -6.13
N ASN A 227 9.31 11.10 -6.30
CA ASN A 227 10.32 10.09 -5.93
C ASN A 227 11.06 10.36 -4.61
N ASN A 228 10.65 11.37 -3.82
CA ASN A 228 11.35 11.76 -2.58
C ASN A 228 10.77 11.13 -1.29
N LEU A 229 10.02 10.03 -1.39
CA LEU A 229 9.42 9.37 -0.22
C LEU A 229 10.39 8.47 0.56
N ALA A 230 11.64 8.34 0.11
CA ALA A 230 12.67 7.54 0.79
C ALA A 230 13.13 8.10 2.16
N HIS A 231 12.83 9.37 2.50
CA HIS A 231 13.35 10.03 3.71
C HIS A 231 12.44 9.95 4.95
N PHE A 232 11.53 8.97 5.03
CA PHE A 232 10.68 8.75 6.22
C PHE A 232 11.29 7.69 7.16
N GLU A 233 12.55 7.88 7.59
CA GLU A 233 13.39 6.80 8.16
C GLU A 233 13.31 6.59 9.69
N ASP A 234 12.75 7.53 10.46
CA ASP A 234 13.01 7.57 11.92
C ASP A 234 12.07 6.71 12.80
N ASP A 235 10.80 6.48 12.42
CA ASP A 235 9.83 5.70 13.26
C ASP A 235 9.56 4.31 12.68
N SER A 236 10.63 3.59 12.36
CA SER A 236 10.61 2.54 11.35
C SER A 236 10.38 1.11 11.90
N GLU A 237 10.31 0.95 13.22
CA GLU A 237 10.07 -0.34 13.90
C GLU A 237 8.65 -0.87 13.66
N TYR A 238 7.66 0.00 13.48
CA TYR A 238 6.26 -0.38 13.22
C TYR A 238 5.97 -0.84 11.78
N PHE A 239 6.82 -0.48 10.82
CA PHE A 239 6.60 -0.83 9.41
C PHE A 239 7.08 -2.23 9.04
N SER A 240 7.84 -2.91 9.90
CA SER A 240 8.31 -4.29 9.66
C SER A 240 7.15 -5.30 9.67
N GLU A 241 6.06 -5.02 10.38
CA GLU A 241 4.84 -5.85 10.38
C GLU A 241 3.96 -5.63 9.15
N LEU A 242 4.09 -4.47 8.50
CA LEU A 242 3.32 -4.12 7.31
C LEU A 242 3.97 -4.78 6.09
N GLY A 243 3.52 -6.00 5.81
CA GLY A 243 3.95 -6.75 4.65
C GLY A 243 3.40 -6.17 3.33
N PRO A 244 4.00 -6.56 2.19
CA PRO A 244 3.46 -6.27 0.86
C PRO A 244 2.02 -6.74 0.75
N MET A 245 1.22 -6.05 -0.06
CA MET A 245 -0.19 -6.42 -0.18
C MET A 245 -0.37 -7.81 -0.79
N GLN A 246 -1.00 -8.71 -0.04
CA GLN A 246 -1.24 -10.11 -0.41
C GLN A 246 -2.67 -10.33 -0.89
N ASN A 247 -2.86 -11.36 -1.72
CA ASN A 247 -4.12 -11.85 -2.30
C ASN A 247 -4.85 -10.90 -3.26
N LEU A 248 -4.38 -9.65 -3.43
CA LEU A 248 -4.98 -8.67 -4.32
C LEU A 248 -4.75 -9.03 -5.80
N LEU A 249 -3.51 -9.33 -6.18
CA LEU A 249 -3.16 -9.71 -7.55
C LEU A 249 -3.66 -11.11 -7.89
N GLY A 250 -3.69 -12.02 -6.92
CA GLY A 250 -4.33 -13.32 -7.03
C GLY A 250 -5.83 -13.18 -7.34
N ALA A 251 -6.52 -12.26 -6.68
CA ALA A 251 -7.93 -11.96 -6.97
C ALA A 251 -8.16 -11.30 -8.34
N LEU A 252 -7.13 -10.66 -8.93
CA LEU A 252 -7.18 -10.05 -10.27
C LEU A 252 -6.77 -11.02 -11.40
N ALA A 253 -6.10 -12.13 -11.06
CA ALA A 253 -5.59 -13.09 -12.04
C ALA A 253 -6.72 -13.62 -12.95
N GLY A 254 -6.49 -13.55 -14.26
CA GLY A 254 -7.46 -13.95 -15.29
C GLY A 254 -8.63 -12.99 -15.51
N LYS A 255 -8.74 -11.90 -14.73
CA LYS A 255 -9.80 -10.90 -14.88
C LYS A 255 -9.36 -9.65 -15.66
N CYS A 256 -8.05 -9.36 -15.68
CA CYS A 256 -7.47 -8.18 -16.33
C CYS A 256 -7.18 -8.41 -17.83
N THR A 257 -8.22 -8.70 -18.63
CA THR A 257 -8.09 -9.10 -20.05
C THR A 257 -7.70 -7.97 -21.00
N SER A 258 -7.55 -6.74 -20.52
CA SER A 258 -7.18 -5.58 -21.33
C SER A 258 -5.88 -4.93 -20.86
N LEU A 259 -5.19 -5.52 -19.87
CA LEU A 259 -4.01 -4.90 -19.25
C LEU A 259 -2.85 -4.86 -20.23
N GLN A 260 -2.35 -3.66 -20.51
CA GLN A 260 -1.28 -3.38 -21.47
C GLN A 260 0.02 -2.97 -20.78
N SER A 261 -0.06 -2.26 -19.64
CA SER A 261 1.12 -1.85 -18.89
C SER A 261 1.01 -2.26 -17.43
N LEU A 262 2.07 -2.88 -16.92
CA LEU A 262 2.17 -3.28 -15.52
C LEU A 262 3.50 -2.82 -14.95
N HIS A 263 3.45 -2.04 -13.88
CA HIS A 263 4.61 -1.70 -13.07
C HIS A 263 4.45 -2.29 -11.67
N LEU A 264 5.42 -3.10 -11.26
CA LEU A 264 5.53 -3.65 -9.93
C LEU A 264 6.80 -3.10 -9.31
N ARG A 265 6.66 -2.27 -8.27
CA ARG A 265 7.79 -1.81 -7.47
C ARG A 265 7.64 -2.28 -6.03
N LYS A 266 8.73 -2.77 -5.46
CA LYS A 266 8.77 -3.18 -4.06
C LYS A 266 10.09 -2.76 -3.43
N GLY A 267 10.02 -2.15 -2.26
CA GLY A 267 11.19 -1.90 -1.44
C GLY A 267 11.82 -3.22 -0.96
N GLY A 268 13.15 -3.24 -0.89
CA GLY A 268 13.87 -4.36 -0.27
C GLY A 268 13.45 -4.56 1.18
N ALA A 269 13.46 -5.82 1.64
CA ALA A 269 13.22 -6.14 3.04
C ALA A 269 14.24 -5.40 3.92
N ARG A 270 13.79 -4.86 5.06
CA ARG A 270 14.64 -4.12 5.99
C ARG A 270 15.72 -5.00 6.58
N ASP A 271 15.28 -6.12 7.11
CA ASP A 271 16.10 -7.01 7.90
C ASP A 271 16.55 -8.13 6.99
N GLN A 272 17.57 -7.82 6.17
CA GLN A 272 18.27 -8.84 5.38
C GLN A 272 18.92 -9.92 6.25
N PHE A 273 18.91 -9.74 7.58
CA PHE A 273 19.48 -10.64 8.57
C PHE A 273 18.41 -11.35 9.39
N ASP A 274 17.18 -10.84 9.39
CA ASP A 274 16.04 -11.53 9.99
C ASP A 274 15.25 -12.26 8.90
N PHE A 275 15.95 -12.93 7.98
CA PHE A 275 15.35 -14.05 7.25
C PHE A 275 15.18 -15.22 8.21
N SER A 276 14.43 -15.00 9.28
CA SER A 276 13.72 -16.08 9.92
C SER A 276 12.97 -16.83 8.81
N PRO A 277 12.89 -18.16 8.87
CA PRO A 277 12.16 -18.98 7.89
C PRO A 277 10.73 -18.48 7.62
N HIS A 278 10.15 -17.72 8.55
CA HIS A 278 8.83 -17.12 8.44
C HIS A 278 8.78 -15.92 7.48
N LEU A 279 9.76 -15.01 7.52
CA LEU A 279 9.83 -13.85 6.61
C LEU A 279 10.08 -14.31 5.16
N SER A 280 10.89 -15.35 4.97
CA SER A 280 11.06 -15.96 3.64
C SER A 280 9.77 -16.56 3.09
N SER A 281 8.91 -17.14 3.94
CA SER A 281 7.63 -17.73 3.49
C SER A 281 6.66 -16.67 2.97
N LYS A 282 6.49 -15.55 3.70
CA LYS A 282 5.60 -14.46 3.26
C LYS A 282 6.06 -13.82 1.96
N GLU A 283 7.35 -13.54 1.83
CA GLU A 283 7.93 -12.98 0.59
C GLU A 283 7.76 -13.96 -0.58
N HIS A 284 7.97 -15.25 -0.33
CA HIS A 284 7.72 -16.28 -1.34
C HIS A 284 6.25 -16.30 -1.81
N ASP A 285 5.28 -16.22 -0.89
CA ASP A 285 3.85 -16.15 -1.23
C ASP A 285 3.52 -14.95 -2.13
N ILE A 286 4.15 -13.80 -1.86
CA ILE A 286 3.98 -12.58 -2.66
C ILE A 286 4.54 -12.77 -4.08
N TYR A 287 5.75 -13.31 -4.19
CA TYR A 287 6.35 -13.59 -5.50
C TYR A 287 5.56 -14.65 -6.27
N ALA A 288 5.03 -15.65 -5.58
CA ALA A 288 4.17 -16.68 -6.18
C ALA A 288 2.86 -16.06 -6.68
N GLU A 289 2.23 -15.17 -5.91
CA GLU A 289 1.07 -14.41 -6.35
C GLU A 289 1.36 -13.55 -7.58
N TRP A 290 2.51 -12.87 -7.60
CA TRP A 290 2.94 -12.06 -8.74
C TRP A 290 3.18 -12.93 -9.98
N ALA A 291 3.80 -14.10 -9.83
CA ALA A 291 3.99 -15.07 -10.89
C ALA A 291 2.66 -15.56 -11.49
N ILE A 292 1.68 -15.88 -10.65
CA ILE A 292 0.32 -16.28 -11.09
C ILE A 292 -0.34 -15.14 -11.86
N PHE A 293 -0.29 -13.91 -11.32
CA PHE A 293 -0.89 -12.75 -11.96
C PHE A 293 -0.24 -12.45 -13.30
N LEU A 294 1.11 -12.38 -13.36
CA LEU A 294 1.89 -12.18 -14.57
C LEU A 294 1.53 -13.21 -15.64
N THR A 295 1.48 -14.49 -15.26
CA THR A 295 1.08 -15.59 -16.16
C THR A 295 -0.28 -15.34 -16.79
N SER A 296 -1.23 -14.83 -16.01
CA SER A 296 -2.59 -14.56 -16.48
C SER A 296 -2.72 -13.37 -17.44
N VAL A 297 -1.80 -12.40 -17.39
CA VAL A 297 -1.83 -11.18 -18.23
C VAL A 297 -0.83 -11.22 -19.40
N LYS A 298 -0.01 -12.27 -19.52
CA LYS A 298 0.96 -12.44 -20.63
C LYS A 298 0.39 -12.12 -22.03
N PRO A 299 -0.81 -12.60 -22.40
CA PRO A 299 -1.31 -12.41 -23.78
C PRO A 299 -1.64 -10.96 -24.13
N THR A 300 -1.85 -10.10 -23.13
CA THR A 300 -2.33 -8.72 -23.32
C THR A 300 -1.25 -7.68 -23.04
N LEU A 301 -0.24 -8.04 -22.25
CA LEU A 301 0.77 -7.11 -21.74
C LEU A 301 1.73 -6.67 -22.84
N GLU A 302 1.93 -5.35 -22.95
CA GLU A 302 2.85 -4.69 -23.88
C GLU A 302 4.08 -4.11 -23.18
N SER A 303 3.94 -3.72 -21.91
CA SER A 303 5.01 -3.11 -21.11
C SER A 303 5.01 -3.68 -19.69
N LEU A 304 6.16 -4.20 -19.29
CA LEU A 304 6.41 -4.66 -17.92
C LEU A 304 7.58 -3.86 -17.32
N VAL A 305 7.36 -3.28 -16.15
CA VAL A 305 8.43 -2.76 -15.29
C VAL A 305 8.40 -3.50 -13.97
N PHE A 306 9.47 -4.20 -13.66
CA PHE A 306 9.71 -4.80 -12.37
C PHE A 306 10.88 -4.06 -11.73
N GLU A 307 10.68 -3.52 -10.53
CA GLU A 307 11.71 -2.83 -9.79
C GLU A 307 11.73 -3.29 -8.34
N GLN A 308 12.92 -3.72 -7.91
CA GLN A 308 13.18 -4.06 -6.53
C GLN A 308 14.14 -3.02 -5.96
N GLY A 309 13.65 -2.23 -5.01
CA GLY A 309 14.45 -1.22 -4.32
C GLY A 309 15.61 -1.87 -3.58
N GLU A 310 16.80 -1.28 -3.69
CA GLU A 310 17.90 -1.57 -2.79
C GLU A 310 17.65 -0.75 -1.53
N ARG A 311 17.41 -1.38 -0.38
CA ARG A 311 17.39 -0.58 0.84
C ARG A 311 18.83 -0.24 1.18
N LEU A 312 19.16 1.05 1.14
CA LEU A 312 20.44 1.58 1.62
C LEU A 312 20.54 1.28 3.13
N LEU A 313 21.18 0.17 3.50
CA LEU A 313 21.66 0.02 4.86
C LEU A 313 22.98 0.82 4.94
N PRO A 314 23.05 1.89 5.74
CA PRO A 314 24.20 2.79 5.77
C PRO A 314 25.37 2.23 6.58
N ARG A 315 25.37 0.94 6.93
CA ARG A 315 26.43 0.37 7.75
C ARG A 315 27.53 -0.26 6.90
N ALA A 316 28.63 0.48 6.77
CA ALA A 316 29.84 0.13 6.02
C ALA A 316 30.57 -1.13 6.53
N ASP A 317 30.21 -1.62 7.70
CA ASP A 317 30.81 -2.77 8.39
C ASP A 317 30.17 -4.12 8.03
N TRP A 318 29.17 -4.16 7.16
CA TRP A 318 28.36 -5.36 6.93
C TRP A 318 28.79 -6.07 5.65
N VAL A 319 29.25 -7.31 5.81
CA VAL A 319 29.47 -8.22 4.67
C VAL A 319 28.10 -8.52 4.08
N GLN A 320 27.77 -7.89 2.95
CA GLN A 320 26.54 -8.21 2.25
C GLN A 320 26.60 -9.68 1.80
N PRO A 321 25.51 -10.46 1.98
CA PRO A 321 25.44 -11.79 1.41
C PRO A 321 25.64 -11.69 -0.11
N LEU A 322 26.33 -12.68 -0.70
CA LEU A 322 26.61 -12.69 -2.14
C LEU A 322 25.33 -12.58 -2.98
N VAL A 323 24.25 -13.21 -2.51
CA VAL A 323 22.94 -13.20 -3.15
C VAL A 323 21.91 -12.68 -2.15
N ARG A 324 21.15 -11.66 -2.55
CA ARG A 324 20.04 -11.16 -1.75
C ARG A 324 18.86 -12.13 -1.88
N PRO A 325 18.15 -12.49 -0.81
CA PRO A 325 17.08 -13.48 -0.92
C PRO A 325 15.93 -13.08 -1.86
N MET A 326 15.70 -11.79 -2.01
CA MET A 326 14.75 -11.26 -2.99
C MET A 326 15.18 -11.49 -4.44
N ASP A 327 16.49 -11.48 -4.71
CA ASP A 327 17.03 -11.82 -6.02
C ASP A 327 16.91 -13.33 -6.26
N GLN A 328 17.09 -14.14 -5.22
CA GLN A 328 16.82 -15.58 -5.29
C GLN A 328 15.34 -15.87 -5.57
N LEU A 329 14.41 -15.21 -4.87
CA LEU A 329 12.97 -15.31 -5.16
C LEU A 329 12.63 -14.85 -6.58
N PHE A 330 13.28 -13.79 -7.07
CA PHE A 330 13.13 -13.39 -8.48
C PHE A 330 13.58 -14.53 -9.40
N GLY A 331 14.76 -15.10 -9.17
CA GLY A 331 15.33 -16.19 -9.96
C GLY A 331 14.51 -17.48 -9.94
N ASP A 332 13.98 -17.85 -8.76
CA ASP A 332 13.26 -19.10 -8.54
C ASP A 332 11.79 -19.02 -8.97
N VAL A 333 11.15 -17.85 -8.80
CA VAL A 333 9.70 -17.71 -8.96
C VAL A 333 9.30 -16.89 -10.18
N LEU A 334 9.86 -15.69 -10.35
CA LEU A 334 9.43 -14.76 -11.41
C LEU A 334 10.15 -15.01 -12.73
N PHE A 335 11.44 -15.28 -12.68
CA PHE A 335 12.27 -15.48 -13.86
C PHE A 335 11.75 -16.62 -14.75
N PRO A 336 11.34 -17.81 -14.24
CA PRO A 336 10.73 -18.86 -15.06
C PRO A 336 9.46 -18.39 -15.80
N VAL A 337 8.66 -17.53 -15.16
CA VAL A 337 7.48 -16.95 -15.78
C VAL A 337 7.87 -16.01 -16.92
N LEU A 338 8.89 -15.18 -16.73
CA LEU A 338 9.37 -14.26 -17.76
C LEU A 338 9.95 -15.03 -18.97
N VAL A 339 10.70 -16.12 -18.75
CA VAL A 339 11.32 -16.87 -19.85
C VAL A 339 10.39 -17.90 -20.51
N GLY A 340 9.29 -18.27 -19.87
CA GLY A 340 8.36 -19.31 -20.34
C GLY A 340 7.47 -18.96 -21.55
N GLY A 341 7.82 -17.93 -22.33
CA GLY A 341 7.06 -17.50 -23.51
C GLY A 341 5.66 -16.94 -23.21
N GLY A 342 4.84 -16.79 -24.27
CA GLY A 342 3.45 -16.30 -24.19
C GLY A 342 3.28 -14.77 -24.29
N TRP A 343 4.36 -14.06 -24.61
CA TRP A 343 4.45 -12.59 -24.59
C TRP A 343 4.19 -11.96 -25.97
N ALA A 344 3.15 -12.41 -26.69
CA ALA A 344 2.95 -12.08 -28.10
C ALA A 344 2.80 -10.57 -28.40
N ARG A 345 2.41 -9.77 -27.40
CA ARG A 345 2.23 -8.31 -27.53
C ARG A 345 3.30 -7.49 -26.85
N MET A 346 4.28 -8.14 -26.21
CA MET A 346 5.28 -7.46 -25.41
C MET A 346 6.16 -6.58 -26.31
N LYS A 347 6.39 -5.35 -25.86
CA LYS A 347 7.23 -4.34 -26.53
C LYS A 347 8.37 -3.90 -25.63
N LYS A 348 8.15 -3.90 -24.31
CA LYS A 348 9.11 -3.38 -23.34
C LYS A 348 9.12 -4.18 -22.05
N VAL A 349 10.32 -4.56 -21.62
CA VAL A 349 10.56 -5.22 -20.33
C VAL A 349 11.72 -4.54 -19.65
N VAL A 350 11.46 -4.02 -18.45
CA VAL A 350 12.44 -3.37 -17.59
C VAL A 350 12.52 -4.14 -16.28
N VAL A 351 13.69 -4.67 -15.95
CA VAL A 351 13.99 -5.29 -14.67
C VAL A 351 15.07 -4.47 -13.98
N ARG A 352 14.76 -3.96 -12.79
CA ARG A 352 15.66 -3.09 -12.02
C ARG A 352 15.91 -3.63 -10.63
N GLY A 353 17.14 -3.41 -10.17
CA GLY A 353 17.50 -3.69 -8.79
C GLY A 353 17.50 -5.17 -8.45
N VAL A 354 17.70 -6.05 -9.44
CA VAL A 354 18.05 -7.46 -9.25
C VAL A 354 19.54 -7.59 -9.54
N GLN A 355 20.34 -7.96 -8.53
CA GLN A 355 21.80 -7.92 -8.65
C GLN A 355 22.34 -9.28 -9.10
N GLN A 356 21.97 -10.37 -8.43
CA GLN A 356 22.47 -11.72 -8.69
C GLN A 356 21.42 -12.77 -8.33
N TRP A 357 21.17 -13.76 -9.17
CA TRP A 357 20.36 -14.92 -8.80
C TRP A 357 20.97 -16.19 -9.36
N GLU A 358 20.78 -17.28 -8.64
CA GLU A 358 21.19 -18.61 -9.08
C GLU A 358 20.04 -19.28 -9.83
N LYS A 359 20.36 -20.08 -10.85
CA LYS A 359 19.39 -20.99 -11.45
C LYS A 359 19.42 -22.24 -10.58
N GLY A 360 18.40 -22.43 -9.73
CA GLY A 360 18.29 -23.60 -8.86
C GLY A 360 18.40 -24.90 -9.67
N GLY A 361 19.60 -25.48 -9.72
CA GLY A 361 19.87 -26.54 -10.70
C GLY A 361 21.33 -26.94 -10.82
N GLY A 362 22.01 -27.21 -9.70
CA GLY A 362 23.33 -27.82 -9.76
C GLY A 362 24.00 -27.95 -8.40
N GLN A 363 23.78 -29.07 -7.72
CA GLN A 363 24.49 -29.45 -6.49
C GLN A 363 25.96 -29.86 -6.76
N GLY A 364 26.59 -29.30 -7.80
CA GLY A 364 27.91 -29.66 -8.28
C GLY A 364 28.91 -28.52 -8.09
N ASN A 365 29.93 -28.76 -7.27
CA ASN A 365 31.16 -27.99 -7.05
C ASN A 365 31.26 -26.60 -7.73
N GLY A 366 30.91 -25.55 -6.98
CA GLY A 366 31.81 -24.41 -6.73
C GLY A 366 31.85 -23.25 -7.72
N ASP A 367 31.42 -23.42 -8.98
CA ASP A 367 31.41 -22.29 -9.92
C ASP A 367 30.04 -21.60 -9.90
N MET A 368 29.94 -20.55 -9.07
CA MET A 368 28.82 -19.62 -9.08
C MET A 368 28.79 -18.88 -10.42
N VAL A 369 28.07 -19.43 -11.40
CA VAL A 369 27.84 -18.76 -12.68
C VAL A 369 26.82 -17.65 -12.44
N LEU A 370 27.30 -16.41 -12.30
CA LEU A 370 26.44 -15.23 -12.40
C LEU A 370 25.79 -15.26 -13.79
N LEU A 371 24.52 -15.63 -13.84
CA LEU A 371 23.76 -15.54 -15.08
C LEU A 371 23.47 -14.07 -15.35
N ASP A 372 24.04 -13.54 -16.43
CA ASP A 372 23.50 -12.34 -17.07
C ASP A 372 22.18 -12.72 -17.73
N GLY A 373 21.12 -12.83 -16.92
CA GLY A 373 19.79 -13.24 -17.37
C GLY A 373 19.20 -12.35 -18.47
N ARG A 374 19.85 -11.24 -18.80
CA ARG A 374 19.57 -10.42 -19.98
C ARG A 374 19.54 -11.24 -21.27
N GLY A 375 20.42 -12.23 -21.43
CA GLY A 375 20.44 -13.10 -22.61
C GLY A 375 19.20 -13.98 -22.71
N GLU A 376 18.86 -14.67 -21.62
CA GLU A 376 17.66 -15.51 -21.52
C GLU A 376 16.37 -14.70 -21.68
N LEU A 377 16.27 -13.52 -21.05
CA LEU A 377 15.14 -12.61 -21.21
C LEU A 377 14.99 -12.15 -22.66
N ARG A 378 16.07 -11.71 -23.32
CA ARG A 378 16.03 -11.34 -24.74
C ARG A 378 15.57 -12.49 -25.63
N GLY A 379 16.09 -13.69 -25.38
CA GLY A 379 15.67 -14.90 -26.11
C GLY A 379 14.18 -15.20 -25.93
N ALA A 380 13.65 -15.02 -24.72
CA ALA A 380 12.26 -15.33 -24.40
C ALA A 380 11.23 -14.33 -24.98
N PHE A 381 11.57 -13.04 -25.04
CA PHE A 381 10.67 -12.01 -25.57
C PHE A 381 10.75 -11.87 -27.10
N GLY A 382 11.82 -12.34 -27.73
CA GLY A 382 12.02 -12.29 -29.17
C GLY A 382 12.62 -10.98 -29.66
N GLU A 383 12.89 -10.92 -30.96
CA GLU A 383 13.46 -9.74 -31.61
C GLU A 383 12.46 -8.57 -31.61
N GLY A 384 12.97 -7.36 -31.37
CA GLY A 384 12.15 -6.13 -31.36
C GLY A 384 11.62 -5.70 -29.99
N VAL A 385 11.77 -6.52 -28.95
CA VAL A 385 11.40 -6.13 -27.58
C VAL A 385 12.53 -5.38 -26.90
N GLU A 386 12.22 -4.20 -26.34
CA GLU A 386 13.15 -3.42 -25.52
C GLU A 386 13.36 -4.13 -24.17
N VAL A 387 14.47 -4.85 -24.01
CA VAL A 387 14.84 -5.50 -22.75
C VAL A 387 15.96 -4.72 -22.06
N MET A 388 15.63 -4.16 -20.89
CA MET A 388 16.54 -3.43 -20.02
C MET A 388 16.65 -4.11 -18.67
N VAL A 389 17.88 -4.46 -18.29
CA VAL A 389 18.20 -5.04 -16.98
C VAL A 389 19.24 -4.14 -16.32
N GLU A 390 18.87 -3.48 -15.22
CA GLU A 390 19.75 -2.58 -14.47
C GLU A 390 19.98 -3.15 -13.06
N ARG A 391 21.24 -3.24 -12.63
CA ARG A 391 21.59 -3.79 -11.31
C ARG A 391 21.13 -2.90 -10.17
N ARG A 392 21.08 -1.59 -10.37
CA ARG A 392 20.60 -0.62 -9.39
C ARG A 392 19.16 -0.25 -9.70
N ALA A 393 18.35 -0.17 -8.65
CA ALA A 393 17.10 0.58 -8.71
C ALA A 393 17.40 2.05 -9.02
N ARG A 394 16.40 2.82 -9.46
CA ARG A 394 16.56 4.26 -9.75
C ARG A 394 16.76 5.09 -8.47
N GLU A 395 17.86 4.90 -7.77
CA GLU A 395 18.26 5.73 -6.62
C GLU A 395 19.32 6.78 -7.00
N ALA A 396 20.01 6.64 -8.15
CA ALA A 396 21.18 7.45 -8.46
C ALA A 396 20.92 8.78 -9.21
N ASP A 397 19.78 8.97 -9.89
CA ASP A 397 19.56 10.18 -10.71
C ASP A 397 18.89 11.34 -9.94
N HIS A 398 18.51 11.14 -8.67
CA HIS A 398 17.73 12.12 -7.91
C HIS A 398 18.37 12.56 -6.58
N MET A 399 19.53 12.00 -6.24
CA MET A 399 20.47 12.61 -5.30
C MET A 399 21.15 13.78 -6.02
N GLY A 400 20.51 14.95 -5.97
CA GLY A 400 21.08 16.18 -6.52
C GLY A 400 22.54 16.37 -6.08
N ALA A 401 23.34 16.90 -7.00
CA ALA A 401 24.73 17.31 -6.84
C ALA A 401 24.94 18.19 -5.58
N GLY A 402 25.11 17.55 -4.43
CA GLY A 402 25.24 18.22 -3.13
C GLY A 402 26.31 17.63 -2.21
N TYR A 403 26.98 16.55 -2.61
CA TYR A 403 28.17 16.06 -1.93
C TYR A 403 29.27 15.83 -2.96
N GLU A 404 30.01 16.90 -3.27
CA GLU A 404 31.36 16.78 -3.82
C GLU A 404 32.25 16.15 -2.72
N CYS A 405 32.33 14.81 -2.72
CA CYS A 405 33.49 14.16 -2.14
C CYS A 405 34.66 14.40 -3.08
N GLY A 406 35.60 15.26 -2.65
CA GLY A 406 36.77 15.67 -3.42
C GLY A 406 37.51 14.48 -4.03
N GLY A 407 37.50 14.42 -5.35
CA GLY A 407 38.33 13.51 -6.13
C GLY A 407 39.75 14.08 -6.25
N GLY A 408 40.73 13.37 -5.67
CA GLY A 408 42.11 13.43 -6.11
C GLY A 408 42.28 12.47 -7.30
N VAL A 409 42.39 13.02 -8.51
CA VAL A 409 42.76 12.26 -9.71
C VAL A 409 44.29 12.25 -9.81
N GLN A 410 44.91 11.06 -9.76
CA GLN A 410 46.25 10.84 -10.30
C GLN A 410 46.11 10.21 -11.68
N ASN A 411 46.70 10.86 -12.67
CA ASN A 411 46.82 10.35 -14.04
C ASN A 411 47.98 9.34 -14.12
N VAL A 412 47.74 8.24 -14.83
CA VAL A 412 48.74 7.53 -15.63
C VAL A 412 48.19 7.42 -17.04
#